data_AF-A0A7T9DJP9-F1
#
_entry.id   AF-A0A7T9DJP9-F1
#
_cell.length_a   1.000
_cell.length_b   1.000
_cell.length_c   1.000
_cell.angle_alpha   90.00
_cell.angle_beta   90.00
_cell.angle_gamma   90.00
#
_symmetry.space_group_name_H-M   'P 1'
#
loop_
_entity.id
_entity.type
_entity.pdbx_description
1 polymer ?
#
loop_
_entity_poly.entity_id
_entity_poly.type
_entity_poly.pdbx_seq_one_letter_code
_entity_poly.pdbx_strand_id
1 'polypeptide(L)'
;MKHQFLYGVFAVLFILASLTYVGYISPQAFVNQWWGQHYTYEESQQGIRFVSNEAKPSMLLDELAKAHSFVLVAHASADIDDQYNAYWTQALVQQQIVLVGHDRLTLIIVKVFDKVNGAWQGCQTDFATAQQNEFISIAACQQLIDTQNSAVIETVFPDASLSAPIVEVTSQKITLRPVKGIDIPGVNFLLMRAMYSDAGQLIDLANGFVDDNNSLTDTNN
;
A
#
# COMPACT_ATOMS: atom_id res chain seq x y z
N MET A 1 63.19 -20.61 -11.20
CA MET A 1 61.98 -20.91 -12.02
C MET A 1 61.02 -21.83 -11.24
N LYS A 2 60.34 -21.31 -10.21
CA LYS A 2 59.38 -22.07 -9.38
C LYS A 2 58.14 -21.25 -8.98
N HIS A 3 57.83 -20.17 -9.72
CA HIS A 3 56.73 -19.25 -9.38
C HIS A 3 55.67 -19.06 -10.48
N GLN A 4 55.69 -19.87 -11.55
CA GLN A 4 54.69 -19.76 -12.63
C GLN A 4 53.66 -20.88 -12.67
N PHE A 5 53.67 -21.83 -11.72
CA PHE A 5 52.73 -22.95 -11.71
C PHE A 5 51.54 -22.78 -10.73
N LEU A 6 51.54 -21.74 -9.88
CA LEU A 6 50.48 -21.55 -8.87
C LEU A 6 49.31 -20.67 -9.33
N TYR A 7 49.47 -19.88 -10.40
CA TYR A 7 48.42 -18.95 -10.86
C TYR A 7 47.40 -19.59 -11.83
N GLY A 8 47.71 -20.75 -12.41
CA GLY A 8 46.79 -21.45 -13.32
C GLY A 8 45.66 -22.21 -12.62
N VAL A 9 45.86 -22.67 -11.38
CA VAL A 9 44.89 -23.51 -10.66
C VAL A 9 43.82 -22.67 -9.96
N PHE A 10 44.13 -21.44 -9.54
CA PHE A 10 43.15 -20.53 -8.91
C PHE A 10 42.20 -19.85 -9.91
N ALA A 11 42.62 -19.63 -11.17
CA ALA A 11 41.76 -19.03 -12.19
C ALA A 11 40.65 -19.98 -12.67
N VAL A 12 40.90 -21.30 -12.71
CA VAL A 12 39.90 -22.30 -13.11
C VAL A 12 38.89 -22.60 -12.00
N LEU A 13 39.29 -22.50 -10.73
CA LEU A 13 38.39 -22.66 -9.58
C LEU A 13 37.40 -21.48 -9.43
N PHE A 14 37.77 -20.27 -9.82
CA PHE A 14 36.84 -19.12 -9.82
C PHE A 14 35.82 -19.16 -10.98
N ILE A 15 36.19 -19.72 -12.13
CA ILE A 15 35.28 -19.86 -13.28
C ILE A 15 34.29 -21.02 -13.06
N LEU A 16 34.68 -22.08 -12.33
CA LEU A 16 33.75 -23.16 -11.96
C LEU A 16 32.85 -22.81 -10.78
N ALA A 17 33.26 -21.92 -9.87
CA ALA A 17 32.40 -21.43 -8.78
C ALA A 17 31.37 -20.36 -9.24
N SER A 18 31.57 -19.74 -10.40
CA SER A 18 30.64 -18.75 -10.96
C SER A 18 29.57 -19.36 -11.89
N LEU A 19 29.70 -20.64 -12.25
CA LEU A 19 28.68 -21.38 -13.04
C LEU A 19 27.72 -22.21 -12.18
N THR A 20 27.99 -22.40 -10.88
CA THR A 20 27.04 -23.05 -9.94
C THR A 20 26.11 -22.05 -9.25
N TYR A 21 26.30 -20.75 -9.48
CA TYR A 21 25.38 -19.69 -9.05
C TYR A 21 24.42 -19.27 -10.18
N VAL A 22 24.15 -20.16 -11.14
CA VAL A 22 22.98 -20.03 -12.01
C VAL A 22 21.77 -20.48 -11.22
N GLY A 23 21.20 -19.52 -10.49
CA GLY A 23 19.80 -19.45 -10.11
C GLY A 23 19.14 -20.74 -9.62
N TYR A 24 19.21 -20.98 -8.31
CA TYR A 24 18.01 -21.45 -7.61
C TYR A 24 16.97 -20.33 -7.66
N ILE A 25 16.44 -20.04 -8.85
CA ILE A 25 15.10 -19.46 -8.95
C ILE A 25 14.23 -20.58 -8.41
N SER A 26 13.71 -20.41 -7.19
CA SER A 26 12.81 -21.41 -6.62
C SER A 26 11.72 -21.67 -7.67
N PRO A 27 11.25 -22.92 -7.84
CA PRO A 27 10.14 -23.19 -8.75
C PRO A 27 8.94 -22.27 -8.52
N GLN A 28 8.74 -21.79 -7.28
CA GLN A 28 7.77 -20.75 -6.93
C GLN A 28 8.07 -19.37 -7.56
N ALA A 29 9.32 -18.91 -7.53
CA ALA A 29 9.72 -17.68 -8.20
C ALA A 29 9.60 -17.79 -9.74
N PHE A 30 9.87 -18.97 -10.32
CA PHE A 30 9.70 -19.21 -11.76
C PHE A 30 8.22 -19.26 -12.18
N VAL A 31 7.37 -19.92 -11.40
CA VAL A 31 5.90 -19.96 -11.66
C VAL A 31 5.29 -18.57 -11.51
N ASN A 32 5.65 -17.80 -10.48
CA ASN A 32 5.13 -16.44 -10.29
C ASN A 32 5.57 -15.45 -11.39
N GLN A 33 6.69 -15.71 -12.07
CA GLN A 33 7.22 -14.82 -13.11
C GLN A 33 6.66 -15.11 -14.51
N TRP A 34 6.24 -16.35 -14.79
CA TRP A 34 5.71 -16.76 -16.11
C TRP A 34 4.19 -16.87 -16.17
N TRP A 35 3.55 -17.10 -15.03
CA TRP A 35 2.10 -17.21 -14.89
C TRP A 35 1.68 -16.06 -13.99
N GLY A 36 1.35 -14.91 -14.57
CA GLY A 36 0.94 -13.72 -13.80
C GLY A 36 -0.01 -14.10 -12.68
N GLN A 37 0.13 -13.49 -11.50
CA GLN A 37 -0.52 -13.96 -10.27
C GLN A 37 -1.96 -14.40 -10.52
N HIS A 38 -2.19 -15.72 -10.47
CA HIS A 38 -3.50 -16.29 -10.67
C HIS A 38 -4.29 -16.12 -9.38
N TYR A 39 -5.38 -15.35 -9.46
CA TYR A 39 -6.32 -15.22 -8.36
C TYR A 39 -7.49 -16.20 -8.57
N THR A 40 -7.85 -16.91 -7.51
CA THR A 40 -8.99 -17.86 -7.53
C THR A 40 -10.33 -17.14 -7.73
N TYR A 41 -10.48 -15.95 -7.14
CA TYR A 41 -11.68 -15.14 -7.20
C TYR A 41 -11.38 -13.75 -7.76
N GLU A 42 -12.23 -13.30 -8.67
CA GLU A 42 -12.13 -11.98 -9.30
C GLU A 42 -13.52 -11.38 -9.50
N GLU A 43 -13.67 -10.09 -9.16
CA GLU A 43 -14.84 -9.28 -9.39
C GLU A 43 -14.38 -7.95 -10.01
N SER A 44 -15.02 -7.50 -11.10
CA SER A 44 -14.70 -6.20 -11.69
C SER A 44 -15.79 -5.19 -11.40
N GLN A 45 -15.39 -4.01 -10.91
CA GLN A 45 -16.29 -2.91 -10.66
C GLN A 45 -15.67 -1.62 -11.20
N GLN A 46 -16.38 -0.97 -12.14
CA GLN A 46 -15.99 0.34 -12.69
C GLN A 46 -14.53 0.40 -13.19
N GLY A 47 -14.04 -0.69 -13.80
CA GLY A 47 -12.67 -0.76 -14.34
C GLY A 47 -11.59 -1.12 -13.31
N ILE A 48 -11.96 -1.40 -12.06
CA ILE A 48 -11.07 -1.92 -11.01
C ILE A 48 -11.28 -3.43 -10.89
N ARG A 49 -10.19 -4.16 -10.70
CA ARG A 49 -10.22 -5.60 -10.44
C ARG A 49 -10.07 -5.86 -8.96
N PHE A 50 -11.11 -6.38 -8.33
CA PHE A 50 -11.07 -6.90 -6.97
C PHE A 50 -10.72 -8.38 -7.03
N VAL A 51 -9.68 -8.81 -6.33
CA VAL A 51 -9.12 -10.15 -6.48
C VAL A 51 -8.78 -10.78 -5.14
N SER A 52 -8.88 -12.10 -5.05
CA SER A 52 -8.51 -12.86 -3.85
C SER A 52 -8.21 -14.33 -4.15
N ASN A 53 -7.45 -14.97 -3.26
CA ASN A 53 -7.25 -16.41 -3.23
C ASN A 53 -8.00 -17.11 -2.09
N GLU A 54 -8.66 -16.36 -1.19
CA GLU A 54 -9.30 -16.90 0.01
C GLU A 54 -10.81 -17.11 -0.18
N ALA A 55 -11.52 -16.06 -0.62
CA ALA A 55 -12.96 -16.07 -0.87
C ALA A 55 -13.34 -14.99 -1.89
N LYS A 56 -14.64 -14.86 -2.20
CA LYS A 56 -15.10 -13.75 -3.05
C LYS A 56 -14.72 -12.40 -2.41
N PRO A 57 -14.14 -11.45 -3.17
CA PRO A 57 -13.74 -10.14 -2.63
C PRO A 57 -14.86 -9.41 -1.89
N SER A 58 -16.07 -9.36 -2.45
CA SER A 58 -17.26 -8.82 -1.78
C SER A 58 -17.48 -9.35 -0.37
N MET A 59 -17.39 -10.68 -0.17
CA MET A 59 -17.57 -11.29 1.16
C MET A 59 -16.44 -10.91 2.14
N LEU A 60 -15.20 -10.81 1.65
CA LEU A 60 -14.06 -10.41 2.49
C LEU A 60 -14.14 -8.94 2.88
N LEU A 61 -14.57 -8.07 1.95
CA LEU A 61 -14.79 -6.65 2.22
C LEU A 61 -15.91 -6.44 3.25
N ASP A 62 -17.02 -7.18 3.14
CA ASP A 62 -18.11 -7.15 4.12
C ASP A 62 -17.64 -7.57 5.52
N GLU A 63 -16.74 -8.55 5.61
CA GLU A 63 -16.19 -9.01 6.88
C GLU A 63 -15.18 -8.00 7.46
N LEU A 64 -14.27 -7.50 6.63
CA LEU A 64 -13.30 -6.48 7.03
C LEU A 64 -13.99 -5.19 7.50
N ALA A 65 -15.11 -4.79 6.90
CA ALA A 65 -15.89 -3.62 7.32
C ALA A 65 -16.42 -3.72 8.76
N LYS A 66 -16.46 -4.93 9.34
CA LYS A 66 -16.84 -5.16 10.75
C LYS A 66 -15.68 -5.03 11.73
N ALA A 67 -14.43 -4.95 11.25
CA ALA A 67 -13.26 -4.81 12.10
C ALA A 67 -13.37 -3.54 12.96
N HIS A 68 -13.01 -3.64 14.24
CA HIS A 68 -13.07 -2.50 15.18
C HIS A 68 -11.97 -1.46 14.93
N SER A 69 -10.84 -1.89 14.37
CA SER A 69 -9.69 -1.04 14.12
C SER A 69 -9.04 -1.32 12.77
N PHE A 70 -8.45 -0.28 12.20
CA PHE A 70 -7.77 -0.30 10.92
C PHE A 70 -6.37 0.31 11.03
N VAL A 71 -5.42 -0.29 10.31
CA VAL A 71 -4.12 0.30 10.02
C VAL A 71 -4.12 0.74 8.56
N LEU A 72 -4.02 2.05 8.34
CA LEU A 72 -3.94 2.66 7.02
C LEU A 72 -2.47 2.82 6.67
N VAL A 73 -2.02 2.10 5.64
CA VAL A 73 -0.63 2.12 5.19
C VAL A 73 -0.55 2.78 3.83
N ALA A 74 0.25 3.84 3.69
CA ALA A 74 0.53 4.48 2.41
C ALA A 74 2.02 4.47 2.10
N HIS A 75 2.36 4.33 0.83
CA HIS A 75 3.75 4.41 0.34
C HIS A 75 4.02 5.80 -0.22
N ALA A 76 4.78 6.63 0.50
CA ALA A 76 5.12 7.99 0.10
C ALA A 76 6.57 8.11 -0.37
N SER A 77 6.82 9.05 -1.27
CA SER A 77 8.17 9.42 -1.69
C SER A 77 8.80 10.34 -0.65
N ALA A 78 10.09 10.15 -0.38
CA ALA A 78 10.88 11.09 0.43
C ALA A 78 11.03 12.47 -0.23
N ASP A 79 10.84 12.53 -1.56
CA ASP A 79 10.74 13.78 -2.30
C ASP A 79 9.38 14.44 -2.04
N ILE A 80 9.39 15.59 -1.36
CA ILE A 80 8.16 16.30 -0.95
C ILE A 80 7.37 16.81 -2.15
N ASP A 81 8.04 17.14 -3.25
CA ASP A 81 7.43 17.69 -4.47
C ASP A 81 6.87 16.59 -5.38
N ASP A 82 6.97 15.32 -4.96
CA ASP A 82 6.40 14.21 -5.70
C ASP A 82 4.87 14.31 -5.70
N GLN A 83 4.31 14.51 -6.90
CA GLN A 83 2.87 14.57 -7.15
C GLN A 83 2.10 13.38 -6.56
N TYR A 84 2.73 12.21 -6.38
CA TYR A 84 2.10 11.05 -5.76
C TYR A 84 1.73 11.28 -4.31
N ASN A 85 2.50 12.06 -3.57
CA ASN A 85 2.24 12.36 -2.16
C ASN A 85 0.88 13.06 -1.99
N ALA A 86 0.50 13.96 -2.90
CA ALA A 86 -0.80 14.62 -2.85
C ALA A 86 -1.98 13.65 -3.06
N TYR A 87 -1.87 12.75 -4.05
CA TYR A 87 -2.89 11.72 -4.28
C TYR A 87 -3.01 10.77 -3.09
N TRP A 88 -1.88 10.46 -2.44
CA TRP A 88 -1.85 9.66 -1.22
C TRP A 88 -2.58 10.31 -0.06
N THR A 89 -2.27 11.58 0.21
CA THR A 89 -2.93 12.34 1.26
C THR A 89 -4.43 12.38 1.04
N GLN A 90 -4.88 12.62 -0.19
CA GLN A 90 -6.31 12.63 -0.50
C GLN A 90 -6.98 11.27 -0.21
N ALA A 91 -6.35 10.16 -0.60
CA ALA A 91 -6.90 8.83 -0.32
C ALA A 91 -6.92 8.49 1.18
N LEU A 92 -5.86 8.81 1.92
CA LEU A 92 -5.80 8.61 3.37
C LEU A 92 -6.90 9.40 4.09
N VAL A 93 -7.11 10.67 3.71
CA VAL A 93 -8.16 11.51 4.29
C VAL A 93 -9.55 10.91 4.00
N GLN A 94 -9.80 10.46 2.77
CA GLN A 94 -11.07 9.77 2.44
C GLN A 94 -11.29 8.51 3.27
N GLN A 95 -10.25 7.67 3.44
CA GLN A 95 -10.33 6.48 4.28
C GLN A 95 -10.65 6.86 5.73
N GLN A 96 -9.93 7.84 6.27
CA GLN A 96 -10.12 8.30 7.64
C GLN A 96 -11.55 8.84 7.87
N ILE A 97 -12.07 9.68 6.96
CA ILE A 97 -13.44 10.20 7.05
C ILE A 97 -14.46 9.06 7.13
N VAL A 98 -14.37 8.09 6.21
CA VAL A 98 -15.32 6.98 6.15
C VAL A 98 -15.20 6.09 7.39
N LEU A 99 -13.99 5.75 7.80
CA LEU A 99 -13.75 4.88 8.95
C LEU A 99 -14.15 5.53 10.27
N VAL A 100 -13.83 6.81 10.47
CA VAL A 100 -14.26 7.58 11.65
C VAL A 100 -15.77 7.75 11.66
N GLY A 101 -16.40 8.00 10.51
CA GLY A 101 -17.86 8.07 10.39
C GLY A 101 -18.58 6.77 10.77
N HIS A 102 -17.87 5.64 10.76
CA HIS A 102 -18.32 4.32 11.21
C HIS A 102 -17.74 3.91 12.57
N ASP A 103 -17.29 4.86 13.39
CA ASP A 103 -16.73 4.61 14.73
C ASP A 103 -15.55 3.60 14.74
N ARG A 104 -14.72 3.61 13.70
CA ARG A 104 -13.54 2.74 13.60
C ARG A 104 -12.28 3.47 14.09
N LEU A 105 -11.47 2.76 14.87
CA LEU A 105 -10.16 3.27 15.28
C LEU A 105 -9.18 3.16 14.09
N THR A 106 -8.46 4.24 13.81
CA THR A 106 -7.50 4.28 12.69
C THR A 106 -6.10 4.62 13.18
N LEU A 107 -5.13 3.80 12.80
CA LEU A 107 -3.70 4.09 12.89
C LEU A 107 -3.18 4.42 11.48
N ILE A 108 -2.52 5.56 11.30
CA ILE A 108 -1.96 5.94 10.01
C ILE A 108 -0.45 5.66 10.00
N ILE A 109 0.01 4.95 8.98
CA ILE A 109 1.41 4.64 8.74
C ILE A 109 1.77 5.05 7.31
N VAL A 110 2.71 5.99 7.18
CA VAL A 110 3.26 6.41 5.90
C VAL A 110 4.68 5.86 5.77
N LYS A 111 4.86 4.82 4.95
CA LYS A 111 6.18 4.27 4.61
C LYS A 111 6.89 5.25 3.67
N VAL A 112 8.10 5.68 4.01
CA VAL A 112 8.85 6.67 3.24
C VAL A 112 9.94 6.00 2.42
N PHE A 113 9.83 6.11 1.09
CA PHE A 113 10.79 5.56 0.15
C PHE A 113 11.67 6.66 -0.47
N ASP A 114 12.97 6.48 -0.37
CA ASP A 114 13.95 7.33 -1.01
C ASP A 114 14.26 6.81 -2.41
N LYS A 115 13.74 7.51 -3.43
CA LYS A 115 13.96 7.15 -4.84
C LYS A 115 15.41 7.36 -5.28
N VAL A 116 16.14 8.28 -4.65
CA VAL A 116 17.55 8.56 -4.98
C VAL A 116 18.42 7.41 -4.52
N ASN A 117 18.19 6.94 -3.30
CA ASN A 117 18.95 5.84 -2.70
C ASN A 117 18.35 4.46 -2.99
N GLY A 118 17.15 4.40 -3.55
CA GLY A 118 16.43 3.16 -3.86
C GLY A 118 16.06 2.35 -2.61
N ALA A 119 15.82 3.01 -1.48
CA ALA A 119 15.68 2.35 -0.18
C ALA A 119 14.53 2.93 0.66
N TRP A 120 13.91 2.06 1.46
CA TRP A 120 12.98 2.47 2.51
C TRP A 120 13.74 3.10 3.67
N GLN A 121 13.38 4.33 4.04
CA GLN A 121 14.05 5.07 5.12
C GLN A 121 13.44 4.77 6.50
N GLY A 122 12.11 4.62 6.55
CA GLY A 122 11.35 4.49 7.78
C GLY A 122 9.87 4.71 7.53
N CYS A 123 9.12 4.98 8.60
CA CYS A 123 7.71 5.33 8.51
C CYS A 123 7.40 6.53 9.38
N GLN A 124 6.53 7.42 8.89
CA GLN A 124 5.81 8.36 9.75
C GLN A 124 4.54 7.69 10.28
N THR A 125 4.25 7.87 11.56
CA THR A 125 3.05 7.31 12.20
C THR A 125 2.45 8.31 13.18
N ASP A 126 1.13 8.25 13.34
CA ASP A 126 0.40 9.08 14.30
C ASP A 126 0.12 8.37 15.64
N PHE A 127 0.47 7.08 15.75
CA PHE A 127 0.09 6.22 16.88
C PHE A 127 -1.41 6.27 17.21
N ALA A 128 -2.27 6.50 16.21
CA ALA A 128 -3.70 6.73 16.37
C ALA A 128 -4.04 7.95 17.24
N THR A 129 -3.15 8.94 17.30
CA THR A 129 -3.37 10.22 17.98
C THR A 129 -3.00 11.38 17.06
N ALA A 130 -3.94 12.29 16.79
CA ALA A 130 -3.72 13.43 15.89
C ALA A 130 -2.61 14.40 16.35
N GLN A 131 -2.09 14.24 17.57
CA GLN A 131 -1.11 15.12 18.21
C GLN A 131 0.32 14.56 18.18
N GLN A 132 0.49 13.28 17.86
CA GLN A 132 1.80 12.65 17.78
C GLN A 132 2.10 12.38 16.31
N ASN A 133 3.26 12.81 15.84
CA ASN A 133 3.82 12.37 14.57
C ASN A 133 5.27 12.01 14.85
N GLU A 134 5.60 10.73 14.65
CA GLU A 134 6.94 10.22 14.89
C GLU A 134 7.46 9.50 13.65
N PHE A 135 8.75 9.70 13.38
CA PHE A 135 9.47 8.93 12.38
C PHE A 135 10.14 7.73 13.04
N ILE A 136 9.70 6.52 12.69
CA ILE A 136 10.17 5.27 13.26
C ILE A 136 10.91 4.40 12.23
N SER A 137 11.69 3.45 12.71
CA SER A 137 12.40 2.50 11.85
C SER A 137 11.44 1.57 11.10
N ILE A 138 11.90 0.99 9.98
CA ILE A 138 11.12 0.00 9.20
C ILE A 138 10.74 -1.23 10.03
N ALA A 139 11.61 -1.69 10.92
CA ALA A 139 11.31 -2.83 11.79
C ALA A 139 10.16 -2.50 12.76
N ALA A 140 10.19 -1.31 13.38
CA ALA A 140 9.10 -0.85 14.25
C ALA A 140 7.79 -0.63 13.46
N CYS A 141 7.89 -0.12 12.23
CA CYS A 141 6.76 0.05 11.35
C CYS A 141 6.07 -1.28 11.03
N GLN A 142 6.85 -2.32 10.71
CA GLN A 142 6.32 -3.66 10.46
C GLN A 142 5.64 -4.25 11.70
N GLN A 143 6.21 -4.03 12.90
CA GLN A 143 5.59 -4.45 14.15
C GLN A 143 4.21 -3.80 14.38
N LEU A 144 4.06 -2.52 14.03
CA LEU A 144 2.76 -1.84 14.12
C LEU A 144 1.74 -2.41 13.13
N ILE A 145 2.16 -2.68 11.89
CA ILE A 145 1.30 -3.26 10.84
C ILE A 145 0.85 -4.68 11.22
N ASP A 146 1.76 -5.49 11.79
CA ASP A 146 1.50 -6.90 12.14
C ASP A 146 0.72 -7.07 13.46
N THR A 147 0.19 -5.99 14.01
CA THR A 147 -0.64 -6.06 15.22
C THR A 147 -1.92 -6.85 14.91
N GLN A 148 -2.07 -8.03 15.54
CA GLN A 148 -3.01 -9.08 15.15
C GLN A 148 -4.51 -8.73 15.18
N ASN A 149 -4.91 -7.58 15.71
CA ASN A 149 -6.31 -7.24 15.94
C ASN A 149 -6.87 -6.18 14.98
N SER A 150 -6.07 -5.66 14.05
CA SER A 150 -6.48 -4.55 13.18
C SER A 150 -6.47 -4.96 11.71
N ALA A 151 -7.55 -4.67 10.99
CA ALA A 151 -7.58 -4.81 9.54
C ALA A 151 -6.57 -3.84 8.90
N VAL A 152 -5.90 -4.25 7.83
CA VAL A 152 -4.89 -3.41 7.17
C VAL A 152 -5.42 -2.96 5.81
N ILE A 153 -5.37 -1.67 5.53
CA ILE A 153 -5.57 -1.13 4.18
C ILE A 153 -4.23 -0.55 3.74
N GLU A 154 -3.53 -1.26 2.87
CA GLU A 154 -2.26 -0.82 2.32
C GLU A 154 -2.47 -0.30 0.90
N THR A 155 -1.97 0.89 0.62
CA THR A 155 -1.94 1.41 -0.74
C THR A 155 -0.50 1.58 -1.16
N VAL A 156 -0.11 0.84 -2.20
CA VAL A 156 1.28 0.76 -2.66
C VAL A 156 1.54 1.72 -3.81
N PHE A 157 2.83 1.96 -4.12
CA PHE A 157 3.20 2.77 -5.27
C PHE A 157 2.55 2.30 -6.58
N PRO A 158 2.26 3.23 -7.51
CA PRO A 158 1.72 2.88 -8.82
C PRO A 158 2.61 1.91 -9.59
N ASP A 159 1.96 0.94 -10.22
CA ASP A 159 2.58 -0.10 -11.04
C ASP A 159 2.04 0.00 -12.47
N ALA A 160 2.81 0.70 -13.31
CA ALA A 160 2.44 0.92 -14.71
C ALA A 160 2.43 -0.36 -15.57
N SER A 161 2.90 -1.50 -15.04
CA SER A 161 2.81 -2.79 -15.73
C SER A 161 1.41 -3.40 -15.65
N LEU A 162 0.57 -2.93 -14.72
CA LEU A 162 -0.80 -3.38 -14.57
C LEU A 162 -1.68 -2.85 -15.72
N SER A 163 -2.56 -3.71 -16.23
CA SER A 163 -3.55 -3.33 -17.26
C SER A 163 -4.72 -2.52 -16.69
N ALA A 164 -4.99 -2.65 -15.40
CA ALA A 164 -6.04 -1.96 -14.66
C ALA A 164 -5.66 -1.93 -13.17
N PRO A 165 -6.19 -0.98 -12.37
CA PRO A 165 -5.97 -0.99 -10.93
C PRO A 165 -6.49 -2.28 -10.30
N ILE A 166 -5.73 -2.81 -9.33
CA ILE A 166 -6.06 -4.05 -8.62
C ILE A 166 -6.28 -3.73 -7.15
N VAL A 167 -7.32 -4.32 -6.57
CA VAL A 167 -7.58 -4.37 -5.14
C VAL A 167 -7.48 -5.83 -4.71
N GLU A 168 -6.37 -6.18 -4.07
CA GLU A 168 -6.17 -7.52 -3.52
C GLU A 168 -6.78 -7.58 -2.12
N VAL A 169 -7.68 -8.53 -1.88
CA VAL A 169 -8.40 -8.65 -0.61
C VAL A 169 -8.11 -10.00 0.03
N THR A 170 -7.69 -9.99 1.28
CA THR A 170 -7.59 -11.15 2.17
C THR A 170 -8.47 -10.94 3.39
N SER A 171 -8.58 -11.95 4.24
CA SER A 171 -9.32 -11.88 5.52
C SER A 171 -8.83 -10.80 6.49
N GLN A 172 -7.59 -10.31 6.37
CA GLN A 172 -7.01 -9.32 7.26
C GLN A 172 -6.52 -8.05 6.55
N LYS A 173 -6.34 -8.10 5.23
CA LYS A 173 -5.63 -7.05 4.49
C LYS A 173 -6.30 -6.74 3.16
N ILE A 174 -6.39 -5.46 2.85
CA ILE A 174 -6.68 -4.94 1.52
C ILE A 174 -5.41 -4.28 1.00
N THR A 175 -4.99 -4.63 -0.21
CA THR A 175 -3.87 -3.99 -0.90
C THR A 175 -4.37 -3.34 -2.19
N LEU A 176 -4.31 -2.01 -2.26
CA LEU A 176 -4.59 -1.27 -3.48
C LEU A 176 -3.31 -1.10 -4.30
N ARG A 177 -3.38 -1.51 -5.56
CA ARG A 177 -2.31 -1.42 -6.55
C ARG A 177 -2.79 -0.56 -7.73
N PRO A 178 -2.52 0.75 -7.71
CA PRO A 178 -2.92 1.65 -8.77
C PRO A 178 -2.02 1.48 -10.01
N VAL A 179 -2.50 1.85 -11.20
CA VAL A 179 -1.66 1.87 -12.42
C VAL A 179 -0.86 3.17 -12.46
N LYS A 180 -1.49 4.29 -12.06
CA LYS A 180 -0.92 5.63 -12.02
C LYS A 180 -1.31 6.34 -10.73
N GLY A 181 -0.57 7.37 -10.35
CA GLY A 181 -0.86 8.16 -9.15
C GLY A 181 -2.28 8.73 -9.11
N ILE A 182 -2.76 9.26 -10.24
CA ILE A 182 -4.11 9.84 -10.36
C ILE A 182 -5.24 8.82 -10.09
N ASP A 183 -4.96 7.52 -10.20
CA ASP A 183 -5.96 6.48 -9.94
C ASP A 183 -6.20 6.31 -8.43
N ILE A 184 -5.24 6.68 -7.59
CA ILE A 184 -5.25 6.42 -6.14
C ILE A 184 -6.56 6.89 -5.47
N PRO A 185 -7.00 8.17 -5.60
CA PRO A 185 -8.19 8.63 -4.91
C PRO A 185 -9.46 7.98 -5.44
N GLY A 186 -9.54 7.74 -6.75
CA GLY A 186 -10.70 7.11 -7.38
C GLY A 186 -10.87 5.64 -6.98
N VAL A 187 -9.78 4.88 -7.01
CA VAL A 187 -9.78 3.47 -6.58
C VAL A 187 -10.10 3.37 -5.09
N ASN A 188 -9.53 4.26 -4.29
CA ASN A 188 -9.79 4.32 -2.85
C ASN A 188 -11.26 4.62 -2.54
N PHE A 189 -11.85 5.61 -3.21
CA PHE A 189 -13.27 5.93 -3.05
C PHE A 189 -14.17 4.73 -3.36
N LEU A 190 -13.87 3.99 -4.43
CA LEU A 190 -14.64 2.81 -4.83
C LEU A 190 -14.44 1.64 -3.86
N LEU A 191 -13.24 1.45 -3.32
CA LEU A 191 -13.04 0.51 -2.21
C LEU A 191 -13.88 0.89 -1.00
N MET A 192 -13.83 2.15 -0.56
CA MET A 192 -14.59 2.60 0.61
C MET A 192 -16.09 2.42 0.40
N ARG A 193 -16.61 2.69 -0.80
CA ARG A 193 -18.01 2.42 -1.15
C ARG A 193 -18.37 0.94 -1.18
N ALA A 194 -17.44 0.08 -1.58
CA ALA A 194 -17.65 -1.37 -1.55
C ALA A 194 -17.73 -1.90 -0.11
N MET A 195 -17.00 -1.30 0.83
CA MET A 195 -17.07 -1.64 2.26
C MET A 195 -18.25 -0.97 2.98
N TYR A 196 -18.55 0.28 2.64
CA TYR A 196 -19.53 1.13 3.30
C TYR A 196 -20.36 1.88 2.26
N SER A 197 -21.61 1.45 2.06
CA SER A 197 -22.47 1.97 0.99
C SER A 197 -22.76 3.49 1.07
N ASP A 198 -22.63 4.08 2.25
CA ASP A 198 -22.83 5.49 2.57
C ASP A 198 -21.54 6.33 2.51
N ALA A 199 -20.38 5.75 2.14
CA ALA A 199 -19.09 6.44 2.09
C ALA A 199 -19.13 7.79 1.32
N GLY A 200 -19.91 7.87 0.24
CA GLY A 200 -20.09 9.11 -0.51
C GLY A 200 -20.75 10.22 0.32
N GLN A 201 -21.80 9.89 1.08
CA GLN A 201 -22.49 10.84 1.95
C GLN A 201 -21.58 11.35 3.07
N LEU A 202 -20.77 10.46 3.65
CA LEU A 202 -19.81 10.82 4.70
C LEU A 202 -18.72 11.77 4.18
N ILE A 203 -18.20 11.53 2.96
CA ILE A 203 -17.22 12.41 2.32
C ILE A 203 -17.83 13.76 1.98
N ASP A 204 -19.04 13.79 1.40
CA ASP A 204 -19.73 15.03 1.05
C ASP A 204 -20.02 15.88 2.30
N LEU A 205 -20.46 15.23 3.39
CA LEU A 205 -20.69 15.89 4.67
C LEU A 205 -19.40 16.52 5.24
N ALA A 206 -18.29 15.78 5.21
CA ALA A 206 -16.99 16.28 5.67
C ALA A 206 -16.50 17.48 4.86
N ASN A 207 -16.68 17.45 3.54
CA ASN A 207 -16.31 18.57 2.67
C ASN A 207 -17.18 19.81 2.94
N GLY A 208 -18.48 19.64 3.20
CA GLY A 208 -19.38 20.76 3.54
C GLY A 208 -18.95 21.55 4.77
N PHE A 209 -18.40 20.88 5.79
CA PHE A 209 -17.85 21.57 6.97
C PHE A 209 -16.62 22.43 6.66
N VAL A 210 -15.83 22.08 5.64
CA VAL A 210 -14.66 22.87 5.24
C VAL A 210 -15.12 24.14 4.53
N ASP A 211 -16.10 24.03 3.63
CA ASP A 211 -16.64 25.16 2.87
C ASP A 211 -17.34 26.18 3.77
N ASP A 212 -18.16 25.71 4.72
CA ASP A 212 -18.87 26.59 5.66
C ASP A 212 -17.91 27.39 6.54
N ASN A 213 -16.82 26.78 7.01
CA ASN A 213 -15.82 27.48 7.84
C ASN A 213 -15.02 28.54 7.08
N ASN A 214 -14.78 28.34 5.78
CA ASN A 214 -14.09 29.34 4.95
C ASN A 214 -14.99 30.55 4.64
N SER A 215 -16.31 30.36 4.55
CA SER A 215 -17.27 31.45 4.33
C SER A 215 -17.35 32.44 5.50
N LEU A 216 -17.04 32.00 6.73
CA LEU A 216 -17.07 32.83 7.93
C LEU A 216 -15.84 33.74 8.07
N THR A 217 -14.71 33.41 7.43
CA THR A 217 -13.49 34.22 7.47
C THR A 217 -13.51 35.40 6.49
N ASP A 218 -14.31 35.32 5.42
CA ASP A 218 -14.34 36.35 4.36
C ASP A 218 -15.27 37.54 4.67
N THR A 219 -16.09 37.47 5.71
CA THR A 219 -17.04 38.55 6.07
C THR A 219 -16.47 39.59 7.03
N ASN A 220 -15.20 39.48 7.43
CA ASN A 220 -14.53 40.37 8.38
C ASN A 220 -13.43 41.27 7.76
N ASN A 221 -13.39 41.41 6.43
CA ASN A 221 -12.54 42.38 5.71
C ASN A 221 -13.41 43.40 4.95
#